data_AF-A0A847BHB5-F1
#
_entry.id   AF-A0A847BHB5-F1
#
_cell.length_a   1.000
_cell.length_b   1.000
_cell.length_c   1.000
_cell.angle_alpha   90.00
_cell.angle_beta   90.00
_cell.angle_gamma   90.00
#
_symmetry.space_group_name_H-M   'P 1'
#
loop_
_entity.id
_entity.type
_entity.pdbx_description
1 polymer ?
#
loop_
_entity_poly.entity_id
_entity_poly.type
_entity_poly.pdbx_seq_one_letter_code
_entity_poly.pdbx_strand_id
1 'polypeptide(L)' 'DSPMAMLNLAPGIPEWFSRFARVAEIINQHQQVLVAKRECWQTYKQRGYPVKAHQLRG' A
#
# COMPACT_ATOMS: atom_id res chain seq x y z
N ASP A 1 19.09 -0.55 -14.23
CA ASP A 1 18.64 -0.50 -12.82
C ASP A 1 17.15 -0.74 -12.71
N SER A 2 16.74 -1.76 -11.93
CA SER A 2 15.33 -1.96 -11.58
C SER A 2 14.90 -0.88 -10.59
N PRO A 3 13.75 -0.20 -10.79
CA PRO A 3 13.31 0.82 -9.86
C PRO A 3 13.01 0.21 -8.48
N MET A 4 13.50 0.86 -7.42
CA MET A 4 13.30 0.40 -6.04
C MET A 4 11.83 0.46 -5.64
N ALA A 5 11.38 -0.55 -4.90
CA ALA A 5 10.03 -0.66 -4.37
C ALA A 5 10.03 -0.72 -2.85
N MET A 6 9.00 -0.17 -2.22
CA MET A 6 8.77 -0.27 -0.78
C MET A 6 7.69 -1.32 -0.48
N LEU A 7 7.96 -2.17 0.51
CA LEU A 7 6.94 -2.99 1.15
C LEU A 7 6.50 -2.31 2.45
N ASN A 8 5.28 -1.79 2.49
CA ASN A 8 4.71 -1.13 3.66
C ASN A 8 4.06 -2.16 4.61
N LEU A 9 4.66 -2.35 5.79
CA LEU A 9 4.12 -3.17 6.87
C LEU A 9 3.51 -2.33 8.00
N ALA A 10 3.62 -1.00 7.95
CA ALA A 10 3.04 -0.11 8.94
C ALA A 10 1.51 -0.02 8.76
N PRO A 11 0.74 0.34 9.82
CA PRO A 11 -0.71 0.54 9.71
C PRO A 11 -1.09 1.63 8.70
N GLY A 12 -0.32 2.72 8.65
CA GLY A 12 -0.55 3.87 7.76
C GLY A 12 0.46 4.01 6.63
N ILE A 13 0.32 5.10 5.86
CA ILE A 13 1.27 5.48 4.79
C ILE A 13 2.43 6.26 5.43
N PRO A 14 3.69 5.79 5.31
CA PRO A 14 4.84 6.57 5.75
C PRO A 14 4.95 7.87 4.95
N GLU A 15 5.21 9.00 5.60
CA GLU A 15 5.29 10.32 4.94
C GLU A 15 6.28 10.35 3.76
N TRP A 16 7.32 9.53 3.86
CA TRP A 16 8.41 9.45 2.92
C TRP A 16 8.24 8.38 1.83
N PHE A 17 7.04 7.81 1.67
CA PHE A 17 6.75 6.78 0.66
C PHE A 17 6.98 7.24 -0.78
N SER A 18 6.83 8.54 -1.05
CA SER A 18 6.88 9.13 -2.39
C SER A 18 8.25 9.03 -3.07
N ARG A 19 9.30 8.68 -2.33
CA ARG A 19 10.64 8.43 -2.89
C ARG A 19 10.76 7.13 -3.67
N PHE A 20 9.81 6.21 -3.51
CA PHE A 20 9.81 4.91 -4.18
C PHE A 20 8.94 4.93 -5.43
N ALA A 21 9.40 4.26 -6.49
CA ALA A 21 8.64 4.16 -7.72
C ALA A 21 7.42 3.24 -7.60
N ARG A 22 7.45 2.31 -6.62
CA ARG A 22 6.38 1.34 -6.36
C ARG A 22 6.22 1.14 -4.87
N VAL A 23 4.98 0.96 -4.43
CA VAL A 23 4.62 0.58 -3.06
C VAL A 23 3.72 -0.65 -3.10
N ALA A 24 4.04 -1.63 -2.28
CA ALA A 24 3.20 -2.78 -2.01
C ALA A 24 2.81 -2.80 -0.53
N GLU A 25 1.59 -3.20 -0.22
CA GLU A 25 1.13 -3.37 1.16
C GLU A 25 0.55 -4.78 1.32
N ILE A 26 0.82 -5.42 2.46
CA ILE A 26 0.23 -6.73 2.78
C ILE A 26 -1.09 -6.51 3.52
N ILE A 27 -2.14 -7.15 3.00
CA ILE A 27 -3.48 -7.13 3.59
C ILE A 27 -3.80 -8.56 4.04
N ASN A 28 -4.10 -8.73 5.32
CA ASN A 28 -4.57 -9.98 5.89
C ASN A 28 -6.04 -9.82 6.36
N GLN A 29 -6.63 -10.89 6.89
CA GLN A 29 -8.05 -10.92 7.27
C GLN A 29 -8.36 -10.28 8.64
N HIS A 30 -7.37 -9.72 9.33
CA HIS A 30 -7.62 -9.05 10.61
C HIS A 30 -8.38 -7.73 10.36
N GLN A 31 -9.49 -7.54 11.06
CA GLN A 31 -10.38 -6.38 10.84
C GLN A 31 -9.67 -5.03 10.96
N GLN A 32 -8.76 -4.88 11.93
CA GLN A 32 -7.98 -3.65 12.10
C GLN A 32 -7.08 -3.36 10.89
N VAL A 33 -6.47 -4.40 10.31
CA VAL A 33 -5.64 -4.28 9.10
C VAL A 33 -6.52 -3.90 7.91
N LEU A 34 -7.68 -4.54 7.74
CA LEU A 34 -8.60 -4.22 6.65
C LEU A 34 -9.05 -2.75 6.68
N VAL A 35 -9.38 -2.22 7.87
CA VAL A 35 -9.77 -0.81 8.04
C VAL A 35 -8.61 0.11 7.69
N ALA A 36 -7.45 -0.06 8.32
CA ALA A 36 -6.29 0.79 8.10
C ALA A 36 -5.82 0.78 6.64
N LYS A 37 -5.81 -0.40 6.00
CA LYS A 37 -5.41 -0.54 4.59
C LYS A 37 -6.44 0.01 3.61
N ARG A 38 -7.72 0.01 3.97
CA ARG A 38 -8.76 0.71 3.21
C ARG A 38 -8.55 2.23 3.25
N GLU A 39 -8.19 2.80 4.39
CA GLU A 39 -7.87 4.23 4.51
C GLU A 39 -6.62 4.61 3.67
N CYS A 40 -5.57 3.79 3.73
CA CYS A 40 -4.38 3.96 2.88
C CYS A 40 -4.77 3.95 1.39
N TRP A 41 -5.57 2.96 0.98
CA TRP A 41 -6.05 2.82 -0.40
C TRP A 41 -6.83 4.06 -0.88
N GLN A 42 -7.73 4.60 -0.05
CA GLN A 42 -8.47 5.83 -0.38
C GLN A 42 -7.53 7.02 -0.50
N THR A 43 -6.54 7.13 0.39
CA THR A 43 -5.55 8.22 0.37
C THR A 43 -4.72 8.19 -0.93
N TYR A 44 -4.26 7.02 -1.36
CA TYR A 44 -3.56 6.88 -2.64
C TYR A 44 -4.44 7.27 -3.83
N LYS A 45 -5.71 6.83 -3.86
CA LYS A 45 -6.67 7.20 -4.92
C LYS A 45 -6.93 8.70 -4.98
N GLN A 46 -7.18 9.33 -3.83
CA GLN A 46 -7.45 10.76 -3.76
C GLN A 46 -6.27 11.60 -4.24
N ARG A 47 -5.04 11.12 -4.03
CA ARG A 47 -3.81 11.76 -4.51
C ARG A 47 -3.48 11.42 -5.99
N GLY A 48 -4.33 10.66 -6.68
CA GLY A 48 -4.17 10.32 -8.10
C GLY A 48 -3.20 9.18 -8.38
N TYR A 49 -2.75 8.42 -7.37
CA TYR A 49 -1.88 7.27 -7.59
C TYR A 49 -2.65 6.08 -8.16
N PRO A 50 -2.08 5.33 -9.13
CA PRO A 50 -2.66 4.09 -9.59
C PRO A 50 -2.57 3.04 -8.49
N VAL A 51 -3.73 2.56 -8.04
CA VAL A 51 -3.83 1.47 -7.04
C VAL A 51 -4.37 0.21 -7.69
N LYS A 52 -3.75 -0.93 -7.39
CA LYS A 52 -4.17 -2.24 -7.89
C LYS A 52 -4.12 -3.28 -6.78
N ALA A 53 -5.20 -4.04 -6.65
CA ALA A 53 -5.27 -5.15 -5.72
C ALA A 53 -4.72 -6.40 -6.43
N HIS A 54 -3.81 -7.10 -5.74
CA HIS A 54 -3.27 -8.37 -6.19
C HIS A 54 -3.61 -9.43 -5.16
N GLN A 55 -4.42 -10.40 -5.56
CA GLN A 55 -4.70 -11.57 -4.72
C GLN A 55 -3.54 -12.55 -4.89
N LEU A 56 -2.75 -12.73 -3.82
CA LEU A 56 -1.71 -13.75 -3.79
C LEU A 56 -2.41 -15.11 -3.71
N ARG A 57 -2.14 -15.97 -4.69
CA ARG A 57 -2.53 -17.39 -4.68
C ARG A 57 -1.30 -18.18 -4.25
N GLY A 58 -1.46 -18.99 -3.21
CA GLY A 58 -0.49 -20.01 -2.82
C GLY A 58 -0.69 -21.28 -3.63
#